data_AF-A0A968ZAU0-F1
#
_entry.id   AF-A0A968ZAU0-F1
#
_cell.length_a   1.000
_cell.length_b   1.000
_cell.length_c   1.000
_cell.angle_alpha   90.00
_cell.angle_beta   90.00
_cell.angle_gamma   90.00
#
_symmetry.space_group_name_H-M   'P 1'
#
loop_
_entity.id
_entity.type
_entity.pdbx_description
1 polymer ?
#
loop_
_entity_poly.entity_id
_entity_poly.type
_entity_poly.pdbx_seq_one_letter_code
_entity_poly.pdbx_strand_id
1 'polypeptide(L)'
;MIQYLQLLRQVREHGLRKQDRTGDRHLVRVRHQMRFDLAQGFPLLTTKKLHLRSIIHELLWFLQGDTNVRYLRDNEVTIWDEWADENGDLGPVYGAQWRTWRKADGEHVDQIT
;
A
#
# COMPACT_ATOMS: atom_id res chain seq x y z
N MET A 1 12.96 -1.06 -14.15
CA MET A 1 12.39 0.12 -13.44
C MET A 1 12.34 1.39 -14.29
N ILE A 2 12.79 1.39 -15.55
CA ILE A 2 12.63 2.53 -16.47
C ILE A 2 11.14 2.93 -16.59
N GLN A 3 10.24 1.93 -16.55
CA GLN A 3 8.79 2.10 -16.54
C GLN A 3 8.32 3.08 -15.46
N TYR A 4 8.85 2.98 -14.24
CA TYR A 4 8.51 3.88 -13.14
C TYR A 4 8.99 5.31 -13.38
N LEU A 5 10.22 5.48 -13.87
CA LEU A 5 10.76 6.81 -14.20
C LEU A 5 10.01 7.46 -15.38
N GLN A 6 9.57 6.66 -16.35
CA GLN A 6 8.72 7.11 -17.44
C GLN A 6 7.37 7.59 -16.94
N LEU A 7 6.72 6.87 -16.01
CA LEU A 7 5.50 7.33 -15.36
C LEU A 7 5.72 8.67 -14.64
N LEU A 8 6.75 8.79 -13.81
CA LEU A 8 7.05 10.05 -13.12
C LEU A 8 7.25 11.21 -14.09
N ARG A 9 7.99 10.99 -15.19
CA ARG A 9 8.18 11.99 -16.25
C ARG A 9 6.87 12.38 -16.90
N GLN A 10 6.03 11.40 -17.24
CA GLN A 10 4.72 11.59 -17.86
C GLN A 10 3.75 12.36 -16.95
N VAL A 11 3.76 12.12 -15.64
CA VAL A 11 2.97 12.88 -14.65
C VAL A 11 3.49 14.31 -14.52
N ARG A 12 4.81 14.49 -14.48
CA ARG A 12 5.42 15.82 -14.34
C ARG A 12 5.18 16.71 -15.55
N GLU A 13 5.28 16.16 -16.76
CA GLU A 13 5.19 16.92 -18.01
C GLU A 13 3.75 17.11 -18.50
N HIS A 14 2.87 16.13 -18.27
CA HIS A 14 1.52 16.11 -18.85
C HIS A 14 0.41 15.91 -17.81
N GLY A 15 0.72 15.99 -16.51
CA GLY A 15 -0.25 15.81 -15.43
C GLY A 15 -1.23 16.98 -15.33
N LEU A 16 -2.50 16.66 -15.06
CA LEU A 16 -3.53 17.64 -14.75
C LEU A 16 -3.37 18.13 -13.32
N ARG A 17 -3.50 19.43 -13.10
CA ARG A 17 -3.50 20.00 -11.74
C ARG A 17 -4.83 19.66 -11.07
N LYS A 18 -4.77 19.02 -9.91
CA LYS A 18 -5.95 18.68 -9.10
C LYS A 18 -5.67 18.91 -7.62
N GLN A 19 -6.66 19.41 -6.89
CA GLN A 19 -6.62 19.51 -5.44
C GLN A 19 -7.12 18.21 -4.81
N ASP A 20 -6.46 17.72 -3.76
CA ASP A 20 -6.90 16.56 -2.99
C ASP A 20 -7.82 16.93 -1.81
N ARG A 21 -8.12 15.95 -0.96
CA ARG A 21 -9.00 16.11 0.21
C ARG A 21 -8.36 16.95 1.33
N THR A 22 -7.02 17.03 1.41
CA THR A 22 -6.31 17.85 2.41
C THR A 22 -6.09 19.29 1.92
N GLY A 23 -6.40 19.57 0.65
CA GLY A 23 -6.27 20.89 0.04
C GLY A 23 -4.97 21.07 -0.75
N ASP A 24 -4.14 20.04 -0.83
CA ASP A 24 -2.86 20.08 -1.52
C ASP A 24 -3.06 19.94 -3.04
N ARG A 25 -2.22 20.65 -3.79
CA ARG A 25 -2.27 20.64 -5.26
C ARG A 25 -1.26 19.65 -5.82
N HIS A 26 -1.77 18.69 -6.57
CA HIS A 26 -0.99 17.62 -7.20
C HIS A 26 -1.08 17.65 -8.72
N LEU A 27 -0.07 17.08 -9.37
CA LEU A 27 -0.15 16.68 -10.77
C LEU A 27 -0.65 15.25 -10.85
N VAL A 28 -1.75 15.03 -11.56
CA VAL A 28 -2.44 13.75 -11.63
C VAL A 28 -2.53 13.31 -13.08
N ARG A 29 -2.27 12.02 -13.32
CA ARG A 29 -2.57 11.36 -14.59
C ARG A 29 -3.54 10.22 -14.35
N VAL A 30 -4.63 10.22 -15.12
CA VAL A 30 -5.66 9.17 -15.05
C VAL A 30 -5.25 8.04 -16.00
N ARG A 31 -5.38 6.80 -15.52
CA ARG A 31 -5.08 5.56 -16.28
C ARG A 31 -3.64 5.48 -16.79
N HIS A 32 -2.81 4.74 -16.06
CA HIS A 32 -1.51 4.30 -16.53
C HIS A 32 -1.34 2.83 -16.21
N GLN A 33 -0.59 2.11 -17.04
CA GLN A 33 -0.29 0.70 -16.83
C GLN A 33 1.21 0.49 -16.96
N MET A 34 1.79 -0.23 -16.01
CA MET A 34 3.16 -0.74 -16.09
C MET A 34 3.12 -2.26 -16.09
N ARG A 35 4.12 -2.88 -16.71
CA ARG A 35 4.30 -4.33 -16.71
C ARG A 35 5.73 -4.64 -16.27
N PHE A 36 5.85 -5.64 -15.41
CA PHE A 36 7.12 -6.14 -14.90
C PHE A 36 7.16 -7.65 -15.12
N ASP A 37 8.13 -8.12 -15.88
CA ASP A 37 8.40 -9.55 -15.99
C ASP A 37 9.24 -9.98 -14.78
N LEU A 38 8.63 -10.77 -13.89
CA LEU A 38 9.28 -11.19 -12.65
C LEU A 38 10.37 -12.25 -12.89
N ALA A 39 10.39 -12.92 -14.05
CA ALA A 39 11.48 -13.82 -14.41
C ALA A 39 12.79 -13.07 -14.72
N GLN A 40 12.69 -11.79 -15.09
CA GLN A 40 13.85 -10.93 -15.33
C GLN A 40 14.41 -10.30 -14.03
N GLY A 41 13.75 -10.52 -12.89
CA GLY A 41 14.18 -10.06 -11.57
C GLY A 41 13.07 -9.39 -10.76
N PHE A 42 13.40 -9.06 -9.51
CA PHE A 42 12.46 -8.43 -8.59
C PHE A 42 12.36 -6.91 -8.86
N PRO A 43 11.17 -6.34 -9.14
CA PRO A 43 11.00 -4.95 -9.58
C PRO A 43 11.11 -3.94 -8.41
N LEU A 44 12.19 -3.98 -7.65
CA LEU A 44 12.51 -3.01 -6.61
C LEU A 44 13.17 -1.77 -7.24
N LEU A 45 12.78 -0.57 -6.78
CA LEU A 45 13.43 0.66 -7.24
C LEU A 45 14.91 0.67 -6.83
N THR A 46 15.76 0.99 -7.79
CA THR A 46 17.22 1.11 -7.58
C THR A 46 17.69 2.57 -7.60
N THR A 47 16.87 3.50 -8.07
CA THR A 47 17.21 4.93 -8.15
C THR A 47 17.06 5.68 -6.83
N LYS A 48 16.52 5.02 -5.79
CA LYS A 48 16.45 5.49 -4.41
C LYS A 48 16.44 4.26 -3.51
N LYS A 49 17.17 4.31 -2.39
CA LYS A 49 17.12 3.26 -1.37
C LYS A 49 15.72 3.15 -0.78
N LEU A 50 15.16 1.95 -0.76
CA LEU A 50 13.85 1.65 -0.16
C LEU A 50 14.02 0.96 1.19
N HIS A 51 13.08 1.20 2.10
CA HIS A 51 13.05 0.54 3.41
C HIS A 51 12.33 -0.80 3.31
N LEU A 52 13.03 -1.81 2.79
CA LEU A 52 12.44 -3.11 2.44
C LEU A 52 11.85 -3.86 3.65
N ARG A 53 12.42 -3.66 4.85
CA ARG A 53 11.91 -4.23 6.10
C ARG A 53 10.43 -3.87 6.32
N SER A 54 10.06 -2.60 6.16
CA SER A 54 8.66 -2.17 6.32
C SER A 54 7.73 -2.83 5.30
N ILE A 55 8.16 -2.93 4.04
CA ILE A 55 7.35 -3.54 2.97
C ILE A 55 7.06 -5.02 3.27
N ILE A 56 8.08 -5.76 3.73
CA ILE A 56 7.94 -7.18 4.04
C ILE A 56 7.00 -7.37 5.24
N HIS A 57 7.23 -6.67 6.36
CA HIS A 57 6.39 -6.82 7.54
C HIS A 57 4.95 -6.37 7.31
N GLU A 58 4.72 -5.31 6.53
CA GLU A 58 3.38 -4.88 6.13
C GLU A 58 2.64 -5.98 5.36
N LEU A 59 3.29 -6.63 4.38
CA LEU A 59 2.66 -7.73 3.64
C LEU A 59 2.37 -8.94 4.52
N LEU A 60 3.29 -9.30 5.42
CA LEU A 60 3.06 -10.39 6.38
C LEU A 60 1.91 -10.07 7.33
N TRP A 61 1.80 -8.82 7.78
CA TRP A 61 0.71 -8.33 8.61
C TRP A 61 -0.64 -8.39 7.88
N PHE A 62 -0.72 -7.97 6.61
CA PHE A 62 -1.92 -8.14 5.79
C PHE A 62 -2.31 -9.62 5.65
N LEU A 63 -1.33 -10.50 5.38
CA LEU A 63 -1.57 -11.93 5.24
C LEU A 63 -2.02 -12.57 6.54
N GLN A 64 -1.64 -12.05 7.71
CA GLN A 64 -2.16 -12.52 9.00
C GLN A 64 -3.61 -12.10 9.24
N GLY A 65 -4.12 -11.11 8.49
CA GLY A 65 -5.45 -10.56 8.67
C GLY A 65 -5.52 -9.49 9.77
N ASP A 66 -4.38 -9.09 10.33
CA ASP A 66 -4.30 -8.14 11.42
C ASP A 66 -4.56 -6.70 10.92
N THR A 67 -5.10 -5.88 11.81
CA THR A 67 -5.44 -4.47 11.60
C THR A 67 -4.96 -3.57 12.75
N ASN A 68 -4.31 -4.14 13.76
CA ASN A 68 -3.66 -3.40 14.83
C ASN A 68 -2.16 -3.21 14.52
N VAL A 69 -1.62 -2.02 14.77
CA VAL A 69 -0.22 -1.69 14.45
C VAL A 69 0.79 -2.30 15.43
N ARG A 70 0.37 -3.01 16.48
CA ARG A 70 1.28 -3.63 17.46
C ARG A 70 2.31 -4.54 16.82
N TYR A 71 1.90 -5.47 15.94
CA TYR A 71 2.85 -6.32 15.22
C TYR A 71 3.86 -5.51 14.41
N LEU A 72 3.43 -4.42 13.78
CA LEU A 72 4.32 -3.55 13.01
C LEU A 72 5.33 -2.84 13.93
N ARG A 73 4.87 -2.28 15.06
CA ARG A 73 5.71 -1.60 16.06
C ARG A 73 6.73 -2.54 16.69
N ASP A 74 6.32 -3.76 17.05
CA ASP A 74 7.20 -4.80 17.58
C ASP A 74 8.31 -5.17 16.59
N ASN A 75 8.07 -4.96 15.30
CA ASN A 75 9.04 -5.15 14.21
C ASN A 75 9.68 -3.85 13.70
N GLU A 76 9.63 -2.76 14.49
CA GLU A 76 10.24 -1.45 14.18
C GLU A 76 9.69 -0.83 12.88
N VAL A 77 8.40 -1.04 12.60
CA VAL A 77 7.69 -0.48 11.44
C VAL A 77 6.60 0.48 11.90
N THR A 78 6.72 1.74 11.50
CA THR A 78 5.87 2.85 11.97
C THR A 78 5.02 3.49 10.86
N ILE A 79 4.99 2.90 9.66
CA ILE A 79 4.35 3.51 8.46
C ILE A 79 2.82 3.69 8.55
N TRP A 80 2.19 3.09 9.57
CA TRP A 80 0.75 3.17 9.83
C TRP A 80 0.39 3.97 11.08
N ASP A 81 1.38 4.47 11.84
CA ASP A 81 1.15 5.12 13.15
C ASP A 81 0.26 6.35 13.06
N GLU A 82 0.34 7.11 11.96
CA GLU A 82 -0.42 8.36 11.78
C GLU A 82 -1.93 8.14 11.58
N TRP A 83 -2.34 6.90 11.32
CA TRP A 83 -3.74 6.54 11.04
C TRP A 83 -4.37 5.67 12.12
N ALA A 84 -3.56 5.10 13.00
CA ALA A 84 -4.02 4.24 14.07
C ALA A 84 -4.66 5.08 15.19
N ASP A 85 -5.69 4.52 15.84
CA ASP A 85 -6.27 5.14 17.02
C ASP A 85 -5.37 4.98 18.27
N GLU A 86 -5.85 5.44 19.42
CA GLU A 86 -5.12 5.34 20.70
C GLU A 86 -4.78 3.91 21.14
N ASN A 87 -5.55 2.92 20.66
CA ASN A 87 -5.34 1.49 20.93
C ASN A 87 -4.46 0.81 19.86
N GLY A 88 -4.12 1.55 18.80
CA GLY A 88 -3.36 1.06 17.66
C GLY A 88 -4.23 0.42 16.57
N ASP A 89 -5.55 0.55 16.63
CA ASP A 89 -6.47 -0.06 15.67
C ASP A 89 -6.71 0.86 14.46
N LEU A 90 -6.77 0.25 13.27
CA LEU A 90 -7.06 0.93 12.00
C LEU A 90 -8.49 0.69 11.50
N GLY A 91 -9.28 -0.09 12.24
CA GLY A 91 -10.54 -0.66 11.75
C GLY A 91 -10.31 -1.73 10.66
N PRO A 92 -11.37 -2.15 9.93
CA PRO A 92 -11.30 -3.30 9.04
C PRO A 92 -10.65 -2.97 7.69
N VAL A 93 -9.37 -2.63 7.69
CA VAL A 93 -8.55 -2.36 6.49
C VAL A 93 -8.09 -3.66 5.83
N TYR A 94 -7.13 -3.57 4.91
CA TYR A 94 -6.69 -4.64 4.00
C TYR A 94 -6.66 -6.05 4.61
N GLY A 95 -5.94 -6.27 5.73
CA GLY A 95 -5.82 -7.59 6.35
C GLY A 95 -7.18 -8.22 6.69
N ALA A 96 -8.04 -7.47 7.40
CA ALA A 96 -9.39 -7.92 7.73
C ALA A 96 -10.22 -8.23 6.47
N GLN A 97 -10.08 -7.43 5.40
CA GLN A 97 -10.80 -7.69 4.15
C GLN A 97 -10.24 -8.91 3.41
N TRP A 98 -8.93 -9.15 3.44
CA TRP A 98 -8.30 -10.28 2.75
C TRP A 98 -8.64 -11.61 3.41
N ARG A 99 -8.62 -11.67 4.75
CA ARG A 99 -8.76 -12.93 5.50
C ARG A 99 -10.15 -13.16 6.09
N THR A 100 -10.92 -12.10 6.31
CA THR A 100 -12.18 -12.16 7.07
C THR A 100 -13.27 -11.23 6.51
N TRP A 101 -13.39 -11.13 5.18
CA TRP A 101 -14.40 -10.26 4.55
C TRP A 101 -15.80 -10.59 5.07
N ARG A 102 -16.46 -9.61 5.70
CA ARG A 102 -17.80 -9.80 6.27
C ARG A 102 -18.88 -9.66 5.19
N LYS A 103 -19.65 -10.72 4.97
CA LYS A 103 -20.82 -10.73 4.10
C LYS A 103 -22.05 -10.10 4.79
N ALA A 104 -23.07 -9.79 3.99
CA ALA A 104 -24.30 -9.17 4.48
C ALA A 104 -25.08 -10.05 5.48
N ASP A 105 -24.95 -11.37 5.35
CA ASP A 105 -25.55 -12.38 6.23
C ASP A 105 -24.75 -12.60 7.54
N GLY A 106 -23.59 -11.94 7.70
CA GLY A 106 -22.72 -12.07 8.86
C GLY A 106 -21.67 -13.19 8.75
N GLU A 107 -21.67 -13.98 7.67
CA GLU A 107 -20.59 -14.92 7.41
C GLU A 107 -19.31 -14.21 6.95
N HIS A 108 -18.17 -14.89 7.08
CA HIS A 108 -16.88 -14.36 6.66
C HIS A 108 -16.30 -15.16 5.48
N VAL A 109 -15.54 -14.48 4.62
CA VAL A 109 -14.80 -15.11 3.50
C VAL A 109 -13.31 -14.81 3.65
N ASP A 110 -12.50 -15.86 3.61
CA ASP A 110 -11.06 -15.75 3.38
C ASP A 110 -10.83 -15.76 1.86
N GLN A 111 -10.27 -14.67 1.33
CA GLN A 111 -10.02 -14.51 -0.11
C GLN A 111 -8.66 -15.07 -0.53
N ILE A 112 -7.80 -15.46 0.41
CA ILE A 112 -6.44 -15.90 0.15
C ILE A 112 -6.31 -17.42 0.16
N THR A 113 -7.11 -18.14 0.96
CA THR A 113 -7.05 -19.60 1.12
C THR A 113 -8.34 -20.31 0.78
#